data_AF-A0A643CI93-F1
#
_entry.id   AF-A0A643CI93-F1
#
_cell.length_a   1.000
_cell.length_b   1.000
_cell.length_c   1.000
_cell.angle_alpha   90.00
_cell.angle_beta   90.00
_cell.angle_gamma   90.00
#
_symmetry.space_group_name_H-M   'P 1'
#
loop_
_entity.id
_entity.type
_entity.pdbx_description
1 polymer ?
#
loop_
_entity_poly.entity_id
_entity_poly.type
_entity_poly.pdbx_seq_one_letter_code
_entity_poly.pdbx_strand_id
1 'polypeptide(L)' 'MDANHFCASLLVHVPASNCCFTLMERKMSLQRIQCYKNTSSTCSYKNRLILKLNGGREACVSQTKSWVQAYLKRINPCQ' A
#
# COMPACT_ATOMS: atom_id res chain seq x y z
N MET A 1 11.06 3.02 35.67
CA MET A 1 10.61 2.67 34.31
C MET A 1 10.55 3.95 33.53
N ASP A 2 11.66 4.26 32.86
CA ASP A 2 12.02 5.62 32.46
C ASP A 2 11.23 6.10 31.25
N ALA A 3 10.57 7.25 31.43
CA ALA A 3 9.94 8.04 30.39
C ALA A 3 11.01 8.84 29.63
N ASN A 4 11.69 8.19 28.67
CA ASN A 4 12.50 8.89 27.69
C ASN A 4 11.72 9.06 26.38
N HIS A 5 10.77 10.00 26.43
CA HIS A 5 10.18 10.60 25.24
C HIS A 5 11.01 11.83 24.86
N PHE A 6 12.09 11.62 24.11
CA PHE A 6 12.88 12.71 23.52
C PHE A 6 12.41 12.96 22.08
N CYS A 7 11.62 14.03 21.87
CA CYS A 7 11.27 14.52 20.54
C CYS A 7 12.40 15.42 20.02
N ALA A 8 13.39 14.84 19.34
CA ALA A 8 14.36 15.61 18.56
C ALA A 8 13.84 15.74 17.12
N SER A 9 13.39 16.93 16.74
CA SER A 9 13.04 17.29 15.37
C SER A 9 14.30 17.41 14.50
N LEU A 10 14.88 16.26 14.12
CA LEU A 10 15.65 16.18 12.89
C LEU A 10 14.68 16.36 11.72
N LEU A 11 15.04 17.12 10.70
CA LEU A 11 14.43 17.07 9.38
C LEU A 11 14.72 15.71 8.73
N VAL A 12 14.36 14.61 9.40
CA VAL A 12 14.23 13.32 8.76
C VAL A 12 13.00 13.50 7.88
N HIS A 13 13.24 13.69 6.59
CA HIS A 13 12.24 13.34 5.59
C HIS A 13 12.02 11.84 5.78
N VAL A 14 11.21 11.44 6.76
CA VAL A 14 10.68 10.09 6.86
C VAL A 14 9.63 10.10 5.76
N PRO A 15 9.89 9.51 4.57
CA PRO A 15 8.81 9.36 3.62
C PRO A 15 7.71 8.64 4.36
N ALA A 16 6.49 9.20 4.34
CA ALA A 16 5.34 8.55 4.94
C ALA A 16 5.36 7.10 4.43
N SER A 17 5.57 6.16 5.34
CA SER A 17 5.78 4.78 4.93
C SER A 17 4.46 4.31 4.32
N ASN A 18 4.48 4.04 3.02
CA ASN A 18 3.31 3.54 2.28
C ASN A 18 3.02 2.09 2.72
N CYS A 19 2.57 1.94 3.96
CA CYS A 19 2.24 0.67 4.60
C CYS A 19 0.74 0.47 4.59
N CYS A 20 0.34 -0.76 4.28
CA CYS A 20 -1.04 -1.18 4.33
C CYS A 20 -1.33 -1.84 5.68
N PHE A 21 -2.10 -1.20 6.55
CA PHE A 21 -2.57 -1.76 7.82
C PHE A 21 -3.96 -2.41 7.67
N THR A 22 -4.83 -1.77 6.90
CA THR A 22 -6.18 -2.25 6.58
C THR A 22 -6.23 -2.73 5.14
N LEU A 23 -7.04 -3.76 4.89
CA LEU A 23 -7.20 -4.38 3.58
C LEU A 23 -8.62 -4.23 3.05
N MET A 24 -8.73 -4.02 1.73
CA MET A 24 -9.99 -4.08 1.01
C MET A 24 -10.35 -5.54 0.75
N GLU A 25 -11.36 -6.04 1.46
CA GLU A 25 -11.85 -7.40 1.30
C GLU A 25 -12.73 -7.57 0.04
N ARG A 26 -13.48 -6.52 -0.32
CA ARG A 26 -14.40 -6.56 -1.46
C ARG A 26 -13.66 -6.44 -2.79
N LYS A 27 -13.92 -7.37 -3.70
CA LYS A 27 -13.44 -7.29 -5.09
C LYS A 27 -14.00 -6.03 -5.77
N MET A 28 -13.12 -5.28 -6.41
CA MET A 28 -13.45 -4.11 -7.22
C MET A 28 -13.34 -4.41 -8.72
N SER A 29 -13.97 -3.57 -9.57
CA SER A 29 -13.83 -3.71 -11.02
C SER A 29 -12.43 -3.31 -11.47
N LEU A 30 -11.82 -4.12 -12.34
CA LEU A 30 -10.50 -3.86 -12.93
C LEU A 30 -10.42 -2.50 -13.62
N GLN A 31 -11.50 -2.06 -14.29
CA GLN A 31 -11.56 -0.78 -15.01
C GLN A 31 -11.38 0.44 -14.09
N ARG A 32 -11.54 0.27 -12.78
CA ARG A 32 -11.33 1.34 -11.80
C ARG A 32 -9.88 1.47 -11.35
N ILE A 33 -9.02 0.52 -11.73
CA ILE A 33 -7.63 0.44 -11.32
C ILE A 33 -6.75 0.99 -12.44
N GLN A 34 -5.89 1.94 -12.10
CA GLN A 34 -4.94 2.54 -13.05
C GLN A 34 -3.63 1.78 -13.06
N CYS A 35 -3.09 1.53 -11.88
CA CYS A 35 -1.78 0.92 -11.66
C CYS A 35 -1.67 0.45 -10.22
N TYR A 36 -0.54 -0.19 -9.86
CA TYR A 36 -0.28 -0.59 -8.49
C TYR A 36 1.10 -0.16 -7.98
N LYS A 37 1.25 -0.09 -6.66
CA LYS A 37 2.52 0.15 -5.96
C LYS A 37 2.75 -0.96 -4.94
N ASN A 38 3.98 -1.42 -4.81
CA ASN A 38 4.38 -2.24 -3.68
C ASN A 38 4.46 -1.38 -2.41
N THR A 39 4.14 -1.96 -1.26
CA THR A 39 4.40 -1.31 0.02
C THR A 39 5.90 -1.23 0.29
N SER A 40 6.32 -0.30 1.15
CA SER A 40 7.73 -0.21 1.55
C SER A 40 8.25 -1.53 2.13
N SER A 41 9.51 -1.85 1.86
CA SER A 41 10.20 -2.99 2.47
C SER A 41 10.32 -2.87 3.98
N THR A 42 10.16 -1.66 4.55
CA THR A 42 10.14 -1.41 5.99
C THR A 42 8.81 -1.77 6.65
N CYS A 43 7.74 -1.98 5.88
CA CYS A 43 6.44 -2.36 6.42
C CYS A 43 6.46 -3.80 6.98
N SER A 44 5.74 -4.02 8.08
CA SER A 44 5.67 -5.33 8.75
C SER A 44 4.99 -6.39 7.88
N TYR A 45 3.98 -6.01 7.09
CA TYR A 45 3.23 -6.92 6.24
C TYR A 45 3.76 -6.92 4.81
N LYS A 46 4.32 -8.06 4.36
CA LYS A 46 4.99 -8.16 3.05
C LYS A 46 4.07 -8.48 1.87
N ASN A 47 2.95 -9.17 2.09
CA ASN A 47 2.06 -9.63 1.01
C ASN A 47 0.93 -8.62 0.70
N ARG A 48 1.24 -7.33 0.81
CA ARG A 48 0.26 -6.24 0.63
C ARG A 48 0.77 -5.28 -0.42
N LEU A 49 -0.16 -4.74 -1.20
CA LEU A 49 0.12 -3.72 -2.20
C LEU A 49 -0.98 -2.67 -2.22
N ILE A 50 -0.69 -1.55 -2.85
CA ILE A 50 -1.60 -0.42 -3.01
C ILE A 50 -2.06 -0.40 -4.47
N LEU A 51 -3.36 -0.50 -4.70
CA LEU A 51 -3.97 -0.22 -5.99
C LEU A 51 -4.27 1.27 -6.08
N LYS A 52 -3.75 1.95 -7.10
CA LYS A 52 -4.18 3.31 -7.46
C LYS A 52 -5.43 3.21 -8.32
N LEU A 53 -6.47 3.90 -7.90
CA LEU A 53 -7.78 3.91 -8.52
C LEU A 53 -8.03 5.22 -9.26
N ASN A 54 -9.01 5.19 -10.16
CA ASN A 54 -9.52 6.39 -10.80
C ASN A 54 -10.00 7.43 -9.77
N GLY A 55 -9.65 8.70 -10.03
CA GLY A 55 -9.93 9.82 -9.14
C GLY A 55 -8.95 9.95 -7.97
N GLY A 56 -7.72 9.42 -8.11
CA GLY A 56 -6.63 9.61 -7.13
C GLY A 56 -6.78 8.81 -5.83
N ARG A 57 -7.79 7.94 -5.74
CA ARG A 57 -8.01 7.08 -4.57
C ARG A 57 -7.03 5.92 -4.55
N GLU A 58 -6.71 5.43 -3.36
CA GLU A 58 -5.83 4.27 -3.17
C GLU A 58 -6.54 3.22 -2.33
N ALA A 59 -6.26 1.95 -2.60
CA ALA A 59 -6.80 0.82 -1.85
C ALA A 59 -5.72 -0.22 -1.57
N CYS A 60 -5.55 -0.57 -0.30
CA CYS A 60 -4.67 -1.63 0.13
C CYS A 60 -5.32 -2.99 -0.08
N VAL A 61 -4.60 -3.94 -0.70
CA VAL A 61 -5.10 -5.29 -0.97
C VAL A 61 -4.05 -6.34 -0.63
N SER A 62 -4.51 -7.54 -0.30
CA SER A 62 -3.64 -8.70 -0.11
C SER A 62 -3.31 -9.35 -1.45
N GLN A 63 -2.03 -9.60 -1.70
CA GLN A 63 -1.55 -10.38 -2.85
C GLN A 63 -1.98 -11.85 -2.80
N THR A 64 -2.52 -12.33 -1.68
CA THR A 64 -3.03 -13.70 -1.53
C THR A 64 -4.42 -13.89 -2.12
N LYS A 65 -5.15 -12.81 -2.44
CA LYS A 65 -6.49 -12.91 -3.05
C LYS A 65 -6.36 -13.24 -4.53
N SER A 66 -7.07 -14.27 -4.99
CA SER A 66 -7.01 -14.75 -6.39
C SER A 66 -7.36 -13.65 -7.41
N TRP A 67 -8.35 -12.80 -7.11
CA TRP A 67 -8.71 -11.69 -8.00
C TRP A 67 -7.61 -10.63 -8.10
N VAL A 68 -6.85 -10.39 -7.03
CA VAL A 68 -5.72 -9.45 -7.03
C VAL A 68 -4.62 -10.01 -7.93
N GLN A 69 -4.25 -11.27 -7.76
CA GLN A 69 -3.25 -11.93 -8.60
C GLN A 69 -3.64 -11.93 -10.08
N ALA A 70 -4.91 -12.18 -10.39
CA ALA A 70 -5.42 -12.11 -11.75
C ALA A 70 -5.32 -10.69 -12.34
N TYR A 71 -5.50 -9.65 -11.52
CA TYR A 71 -5.42 -8.26 -11.94
C TYR A 71 -3.98 -7.82 -12.18
N LEU A 72 -3.03 -8.19 -11.30
CA LEU A 72 -1.62 -7.84 -11.45
C LEU A 72 -0.99 -8.37 -12.75
N LYS A 73 -1.55 -9.43 -13.34
CA LYS A 73 -1.15 -9.91 -14.68
C LYS A 73 -1.58 -8.99 -15.84
N ARG A 74 -2.47 -8.03 -15.58
CA ARG A 74 -3.13 -7.18 -16.57
C ARG A 74 -2.89 -5.69 -16.37
N ILE A 75 -2.30 -5.30 -15.23
CA ILE A 75 -2.03 -3.91 -14.89
C ILE A 75 -0.56 -3.73 -14.57
N ASN A 76 -0.02 -2.56 -14.90
CA ASN A 76 1.39 -2.23 -14.69
C ASN A 76 1.60 -1.54 -13.32
N PRO A 77 2.84 -1.58 -12.80
CA PRO A 77 3.24 -0.71 -11.70
C PRO A 77 2.99 0.77 -12.05
N CYS A 78 2.71 1.58 -11.04
CA CYS A 78 2.64 3.03 -11.22
C CYS A 78 4.03 3.59 -11.53
N GLN A 79 4.12 4.41 -12.58
CA GLN A 79 5.30 5.23 -12.88
C GLN A 79 5.39 6.43 -11.94
#